data_AF-A0A7W1DPS6-F1
#
_entry.id   AF-A0A7W1DPS6-F1
#
_cell.length_a   1.000
_cell.length_b   1.000
_cell.length_c   1.000
_cell.angle_alpha   90.00
_cell.angle_beta   90.00
_cell.angle_gamma   90.00
#
_symmetry.space_group_name_H-M   'P 1'
#
loop_
_entity.id
_entity.type
_entity.pdbx_description
1 polymer ?
#
loop_
_entity_poly.entity_id
_entity_poly.type
_entity_poly.pdbx_seq_one_letter_code
_entity_poly.pdbx_strand_id
1 'polypeptide(L)' 'MWALANDVRQSIETARTPDGYNLGLSVGAAAGQTVAHAHVHVIPRYQGDVARDLISPR' A
#
# COMPACT_ATOMS: atom_id res chain seq x y z
N MET A 1 -1.30 10.59 -11.71
CA MET A 1 -0.92 9.84 -10.48
C MET A 1 -1.93 8.74 -10.18
N TRP A 2 -3.20 9.05 -9.92
CA TRP A 2 -4.21 8.02 -9.60
C TRP A 2 -4.53 7.04 -10.75
N ALA A 3 -4.51 7.51 -12.00
CA ALA A 3 -4.62 6.62 -13.17
C ALA A 3 -3.50 5.56 -13.15
N LEU A 4 -2.24 5.99 -13.01
CA LEU A 4 -1.09 5.08 -12.90
C LEU A 4 -1.20 4.13 -11.69
N ALA A 5 -1.71 4.60 -10.55
CA ALA A 5 -1.94 3.72 -9.40
C ALA A 5 -2.99 2.63 -9.71
N ASN A 6 -4.04 2.97 -10.46
CA ASN A 6 -5.01 1.98 -10.94
C ASN A 6 -4.39 1.02 -11.97
N ASP A 7 -3.51 1.49 -12.86
CA ASP A 7 -2.82 0.63 -13.83
C ASP A 7 -1.90 -0.38 -13.12
N VAL A 8 -1.17 0.06 -12.09
CA VAL A 8 -0.36 -0.82 -11.23
C VAL A 8 -1.24 -1.83 -10.51
N ARG A 9 -2.39 -1.40 -9.95
CA ARG A 9 -3.37 -2.31 -9.34
C ARG A 9 -3.79 -3.38 -10.33
N GLN A 10 -4.21 -2.99 -11.54
CA GLN A 10 -4.62 -3.93 -12.58
C GLN A 10 -3.49 -4.89 -12.96
N SER A 11 -2.25 -4.42 -13.04
CA SER A 11 -1.09 -5.28 -13.28
C SER A 11 -0.91 -6.34 -12.18
N ILE A 12 -1.16 -6.01 -10.91
CA ILE A 12 -1.09 -6.97 -9.79
C ILE A 12 -2.18 -8.04 -9.92
N GLU A 13 -3.40 -7.66 -10.31
CA GLU A 13 -4.55 -8.56 -10.50
C GLU A 13 -4.31 -9.61 -11.59
N THR A 14 -3.34 -9.40 -12.50
CA THR A 14 -3.00 -10.40 -13.53
C THR A 14 -2.38 -11.68 -12.97
N ALA A 15 -1.80 -11.61 -11.77
CA ALA A 15 -1.06 -12.72 -11.16
C ALA A 15 -1.52 -13.06 -9.73
N ARG A 16 -2.40 -12.25 -9.13
CA ARG A 16 -2.83 -12.34 -7.74
C ARG A 16 -4.31 -11.98 -7.62
N THR A 17 -4.94 -12.34 -6.50
CA THR A 17 -6.32 -11.97 -6.17
C THR A 17 -6.38 -11.37 -4.75
N PRO A 18 -5.90 -10.13 -4.55
CA PRO A 18 -5.97 -9.46 -3.25
C PRO A 18 -7.41 -9.14 -2.86
N ASP A 19 -7.71 -9.16 -1.57
CA ASP A 19 -9.03 -8.79 -1.04
C ASP A 19 -9.22 -7.27 -0.93
N GLY A 20 -8.13 -6.50 -1.03
CA GLY A 20 -8.13 -5.04 -0.99
C GLY A 20 -6.74 -4.45 -1.20
N TYR A 21 -6.65 -3.11 -1.11
CA TYR A 21 -5.39 -2.38 -1.29
C TYR A 21 -5.27 -1.21 -0.32
N ASN A 22 -4.07 -0.98 0.19
CA ASN A 22 -3.69 0.27 0.82
C ASN A 22 -2.92 1.14 -0.18
N LEU A 23 -3.30 2.41 -0.30
CA LEU A 23 -2.57 3.43 -1.03
C LEU A 23 -1.95 4.41 -0.03
N GLY A 24 -0.65 4.67 -0.14
CA GLY A 24 0.07 5.50 0.83
C GLY A 24 1.11 6.41 0.19
N LEU A 25 1.34 7.58 0.80
CA LEU A 25 2.34 8.55 0.41
C LEU A 25 2.99 9.12 1.68
N SER A 26 4.32 9.16 1.71
CA SER A 26 5.09 9.83 2.77
C SER A 26 5.80 11.04 2.18
N VAL A 27 5.55 12.23 2.76
CA VAL A 27 6.19 13.49 2.34
C VAL A 27 7.02 14.03 3.50
N GLY A 28 8.35 14.00 3.33
CA GLY A 28 9.31 14.39 4.35
C GLY A 28 9.70 13.25 5.30
N ALA A 29 10.88 13.39 5.91
CA ALA A 29 11.45 12.38 6.80
C ALA A 29 10.55 12.05 8.00
N ALA A 30 9.89 13.07 8.58
CA ALA A 30 8.96 12.88 9.70
C ALA A 30 7.75 12.02 9.34
N ALA A 31 7.32 12.00 8.07
CA ALA A 31 6.26 11.14 7.57
C ALA A 31 6.75 9.74 7.16
N GLY A 32 8.03 9.42 7.38
CA GLY A 32 8.64 8.13 7.02
C GLY A 32 9.22 8.05 5.61
N GLN A 33 9.38 9.18 4.90
CA GLN A 33 9.99 9.16 3.56
C GLN A 33 11.49 8.83 3.65
N THR A 34 11.91 7.74 2.99
CA THR A 34 13.33 7.31 2.95
C THR A 34 14.02 7.67 1.64
N VAL A 35 13.26 7.76 0.54
CA VAL A 35 13.74 8.21 -0.78
C VAL A 35 13.14 9.57 -1.06
N ALA A 36 14.01 10.57 -1.30
CA ALA A 36 13.63 11.96 -1.56
C ALA A 36 13.06 12.17 -2.99
N HIS A 37 12.06 11.36 -3.34
CA HIS A 37 11.26 11.41 -4.56
C HIS A 37 9.82 11.08 -4.17
N ALA A 38 8.84 11.85 -4.64
CA ALA A 38 7.42 11.60 -4.35
C ALA A 38 6.95 10.30 -5.02
N HIS A 39 6.57 9.29 -4.24
CA HIS A 39 6.08 8.01 -4.74
C HIS A 39 4.86 7.55 -3.96
N VAL A 40 3.95 6.85 -4.65
CA VAL A 40 2.76 6.25 -4.04
C VAL A 40 3.00 4.76 -3.89
N HIS A 41 2.81 4.25 -2.67
CA HIS A 41 2.78 2.82 -2.42
C HIS A 41 1.42 2.26 -2.85
N VAL A 42 1.44 1.14 -3.58
CA VAL A 42 0.26 0.33 -3.91
C VAL A 42 0.46 -1.03 -3.27
N ILE A 43 -0.21 -1.30 -2.15
CA ILE A 43 0.05 -2.48 -1.31
C ILE A 43 -1.17 -3.39 -1.36
N PRO A 44 -1.11 -4.57 -2.03
CA PRO A 44 -2.18 -5.55 -2.00
C PRO A 44 -2.35 -6.13 -0.59
N ARG A 45 -3.59 -6.31 -0.16
CA ARG A 45 -3.98 -6.82 1.17
C ARG A 45 -4.86 -8.05 1.04
N TYR A 46 -4.76 -8.95 2.01
CA TYR A 46 -5.54 -10.18 2.08
C TYR A 46 -6.17 -10.32 3.46
N GLN A 47 -7.33 -10.97 3.54
CA GLN A 47 -7.96 -11.27 4.82
C GLN A 47 -7.02 -12.10 5.69
N GLY A 48 -6.71 -11.58 6.90
CA GLY A 48 -5.81 -12.23 7.84
C GLY A 48 -4.31 -12.02 7.61
N ASP A 49 -3.89 -11.16 6.68
CA ASP A 49 -2.47 -10.88 6.40
C ASP A 49 -1.76 -10.02 7.46
N VAL A 50 -2.52 -9.47 8.42
CA VAL A 50 -2.00 -8.76 9.58
C VAL A 50 -2.35 -9.52 10.84
N ALA A 51 -1.32 -9.78 11.65
CA ALA A 51 -1.47 -10.41 12.95
C ALA A 51 -2.43 -9.60 13.83
N ARG A 52 -3.39 -10.27 14.48
CA ARG A 52 -4.44 -9.62 15.30
C ARG A 52 -3.86 -8.79 16.45
N ASP A 53 -2.71 -9.20 16.95
CA ASP A 53 -1.91 -8.58 18.00
C ASP A 53 -1.29 -7.23 17.60
N LEU A 54 -1.28 -6.89 16.30
CA LEU A 54 -0.91 -5.56 15.80
C LEU A 54 -2.11 -4.60 15.66
N ILE A 55 -3.34 -5.09 15.87
CA ILE A 55 -4.60 -4.33 15.70
C ILE A 55 -5.24 -4.00 17.08
N SER A 56 -4.68 -4.52 18.17
CA SER A 56 -5.13 -4.17 19.52
C SER A 56 -4.57 -2.79 19.89
N PRO A 57 -5.42 -1.79 20.22
CA PRO A 57 -4.94 -0.57 20.83
C PRO A 57 -4.44 -0.94 22.23
N ARG A 58 -3.12 -0.84 22.44
CA ARG A 58 -2.59 -0.59 23.77
C ARG A 58 -2.50 0.91 23.96
#